data_AF-A0A4Y3VND8-F1
#
_entry.id   AF-A0A4Y3VND8-F1
#
_cell.length_a   1.000
_cell.length_b   1.000
_cell.length_c   1.000
_cell.angle_alpha   90.00
_cell.angle_beta   90.00
_cell.angle_gamma   90.00
#
_symmetry.space_group_name_H-M   'P 1'
#
loop_
_entity.id
_entity.type
_entity.pdbx_description
1 polymer ?
#
loop_
_entity_poly.entity_id
_entity_poly.type
_entity_poly.pdbx_seq_one_letter_code
_entity_poly.pdbx_strand_id
1 'polypeptide(L)'
;MIANIVKPGSKTRGVLIYLFGPGTATVHTDQHIVASWDGFTPDPGPEDSPGHKERMDQLVKALDLRVKQAGDQVPEGHVWHCSLRAAPEDRTLTDAEWATIARRVLHATGIAPDGDPDGCRWIAVRHADDHIHIVATKMRGDLCPPRNWNDYHRAMTELTRIETDFGLHQFNRDRDTWPAAKRPTRAETEKAARNGRDRAVREQLRVMVRTALSHAHSVEEFLNLLADAGLQVETRTLPSGDLKGYKVALPDDTNTGFEPIWYSGSSLATDLSLPKIQERLAATEPADPQAAGRPRPNPWHQATATIDRIPHHLAQDDPAAASAHLVAFGEILYALPALAPAHLRAELRQAAFAFEYAVNTRARVDHQHARALRGVLKTMRSHPADDGLVAMLVDAAILAVIAVRRRSALQHHDQQVAAAQQTLLHLQAAYGQAAPVPLSRLAERNPPADVTRRYADHLRTALPAYAEQVLGEAAWDALAAVLAHAERAGHDPAILLQQAAGQRPLDDARSPAEVLTWRIQRLGERHAPSPLARAAQARSSAARTQSTPKAAEQTPPAVTPPTSGPHRSR
;
A
#
# COMPACT_ATOMS: atom_id res chain seq x y z
N MET A 1 4.86 19.79 -5.37
CA MET A 1 6.33 20.02 -5.27
C MET A 1 6.98 19.16 -4.17
N ILE A 2 8.17 18.60 -4.40
CA ILE A 2 8.90 17.77 -3.42
C ILE A 2 10.33 18.30 -3.24
N ALA A 3 10.88 18.22 -2.01
CA ALA A 3 12.31 18.41 -1.78
C ALA A 3 13.04 17.11 -1.44
N ASN A 4 14.29 17.05 -1.88
CA ASN A 4 15.27 16.07 -1.44
C ASN A 4 16.50 16.81 -0.90
N ILE A 5 16.71 16.72 0.42
CA ILE A 5 17.89 17.22 1.12
C ILE A 5 18.83 16.03 1.33
N VAL A 6 19.99 16.07 0.69
CA VAL A 6 20.97 14.99 0.78
C VAL A 6 21.81 15.11 2.05
N LYS A 7 22.49 14.03 2.44
CA LYS A 7 23.45 14.08 3.55
C LYS A 7 24.47 15.19 3.27
N PRO A 8 24.81 16.02 4.27
CA PRO A 8 25.76 17.10 4.08
C PRO A 8 27.11 16.59 3.56
N GLY A 9 27.65 17.28 2.55
CA GLY A 9 28.92 16.95 1.93
C GLY A 9 30.05 17.88 2.38
N SER A 10 31.29 17.55 2.05
CA SER A 10 32.47 18.37 2.43
C SER A 10 33.20 18.98 1.22
N LYS A 11 32.61 18.95 0.02
CA LYS A 11 33.24 19.38 -1.23
C LYS A 11 32.33 20.29 -2.05
N THR A 12 32.39 21.60 -1.81
CA THR A 12 31.58 22.61 -2.53
C THR A 12 31.78 22.53 -4.04
N ARG A 13 33.03 22.52 -4.50
CA ARG A 13 33.36 22.38 -5.93
C ARG A 13 32.80 21.11 -6.57
N GLY A 14 32.79 20.00 -5.83
CA GLY A 14 32.25 18.73 -6.35
C GLY A 14 30.76 18.81 -6.65
N VAL A 15 29.98 19.48 -5.78
CA VAL A 15 28.55 19.70 -6.03
C VAL A 15 28.34 20.67 -7.20
N LEU A 16 29.13 21.73 -7.30
CA LEU A 16 28.98 22.70 -8.40
C LEU A 16 29.33 22.10 -9.77
N ILE A 17 30.37 21.26 -9.87
CA ILE A 17 30.67 20.51 -11.10
C ILE A 17 29.46 19.66 -11.51
N TYR A 18 28.80 19.02 -10.54
CA TYR A 18 27.58 18.26 -10.83
C TYR A 18 26.46 19.17 -11.36
N LEU A 19 26.24 20.34 -10.76
CA LEU A 19 25.14 21.25 -11.15
C LEU A 19 25.33 21.88 -12.54
N PHE A 20 26.54 22.29 -12.88
CA PHE A 20 26.83 22.98 -14.14
C PHE A 20 27.41 22.08 -15.24
N GLY A 21 27.68 20.82 -14.93
CA GLY A 21 28.06 19.82 -15.93
C GLY A 21 26.85 19.28 -16.71
N PRO A 22 27.06 18.34 -17.64
CA PRO A 22 26.00 17.75 -18.47
C PRO A 22 24.96 16.93 -17.67
N GLY A 23 25.24 16.68 -16.39
CA GLY A 23 24.51 15.73 -15.57
C GLY A 23 24.91 14.29 -15.90
N THR A 24 24.93 13.41 -14.91
CA THR A 24 25.18 11.97 -15.13
C THR A 24 23.90 11.15 -15.29
N ALA A 25 22.74 11.80 -15.05
CA ALA A 25 21.57 11.10 -14.55
C ALA A 25 20.21 11.69 -15.01
N THR A 26 20.18 13.01 -15.27
CA THR A 26 19.11 13.80 -15.87
C THR A 26 19.86 14.82 -16.71
N VAL A 27 19.57 14.93 -18.01
CA VAL A 27 20.31 15.86 -18.87
C VAL A 27 20.00 17.27 -18.42
N HIS A 28 21.03 17.98 -17.98
CA HIS A 28 20.92 19.39 -17.65
C HIS A 28 20.91 20.16 -18.98
N THR A 29 19.86 20.94 -19.25
CA THR A 29 19.63 21.56 -20.57
C THR A 29 19.68 23.08 -20.55
N ASP A 30 19.60 23.69 -19.36
CA ASP A 30 19.59 25.14 -19.16
C ASP A 30 20.18 25.51 -17.78
N GLN A 31 21.47 25.21 -17.56
CA GLN A 31 22.12 25.46 -16.27
C GLN A 31 22.38 26.96 -16.07
N HIS A 32 21.64 27.58 -15.15
CA HIS A 32 21.87 28.98 -14.74
C HIS A 32 21.45 29.24 -13.29
N ILE A 33 22.02 30.28 -12.68
CA ILE A 33 21.69 30.75 -11.34
C ILE A 33 20.41 31.60 -11.40
N VAL A 34 19.38 31.20 -10.67
CA VAL A 34 18.13 31.97 -10.54
C VAL A 34 18.13 32.88 -9.30
N ALA A 35 18.95 32.56 -8.29
CA ALA A 35 19.15 33.41 -7.12
C ALA A 35 20.45 33.09 -6.37
N SER A 36 20.99 34.09 -5.67
CA SER A 36 22.14 33.94 -4.76
C SER A 36 21.94 34.74 -3.47
N TRP A 37 22.81 34.51 -2.48
CA TRP A 37 22.80 35.24 -1.21
C TRP A 37 22.98 36.75 -1.36
N ASP A 38 23.64 37.20 -2.44
CA ASP A 38 23.93 38.61 -2.70
C ASP A 38 23.17 39.18 -3.91
N GLY A 39 22.55 38.34 -4.74
CA GLY A 39 21.83 38.74 -5.94
C GLY A 39 22.69 39.09 -7.16
N PHE A 40 24.02 39.00 -7.07
CA PHE A 40 24.94 39.38 -8.14
C PHE A 40 26.14 38.43 -8.30
N THR A 41 26.05 37.23 -7.73
CA THR A 41 27.08 36.20 -7.88
C THR A 41 27.25 35.85 -9.38
N PRO A 42 28.48 35.80 -9.93
CA PRO A 42 28.72 35.46 -11.33
C PRO A 42 28.21 34.05 -11.66
N ASP A 43 27.34 33.94 -12.66
CA ASP A 43 26.87 32.65 -13.16
C ASP A 43 27.96 31.96 -13.99
N PRO A 44 28.42 30.76 -13.62
CA PRO A 44 29.36 29.99 -14.44
C PRO A 44 28.81 29.68 -15.84
N GLY A 45 27.49 29.53 -15.99
CA GLY A 45 26.85 29.01 -17.19
C GLY A 45 27.24 27.56 -17.49
N PRO A 46 26.82 27.01 -18.65
CA PRO A 46 27.19 25.67 -19.11
C PRO A 46 28.70 25.44 -19.12
N GLU A 47 29.13 24.18 -18.92
CA GLU A 47 30.55 23.78 -18.83
C GLU A 47 31.39 24.18 -20.05
N ASP A 48 30.78 24.22 -21.23
CA ASP A 48 31.38 24.61 -22.51
C ASP A 48 31.35 26.12 -22.79
N SER A 49 30.75 26.92 -21.90
CA SER A 49 30.64 28.37 -22.10
C SER A 49 31.98 29.12 -21.85
N PRO A 50 32.28 30.19 -22.61
CA PRO A 50 33.49 30.98 -22.41
C PRO A 50 33.62 31.53 -20.98
N GLY A 51 34.76 31.33 -20.34
CA GLY A 51 35.03 31.82 -18.99
C GLY A 51 34.37 31.03 -17.86
N HIS A 52 33.77 29.86 -18.16
CA HIS A 52 33.10 28.99 -17.17
C HIS A 52 34.03 28.67 -15.99
N LYS A 53 35.26 28.26 -16.27
CA LYS A 53 36.23 27.84 -15.24
C LYS A 53 36.58 28.96 -14.28
N GLU A 54 36.85 30.17 -14.78
CA GLU A 54 37.15 31.34 -13.94
C GLU A 54 35.96 31.71 -13.05
N ARG A 55 34.75 31.77 -13.62
CA ARG A 55 33.52 32.06 -12.86
C ARG A 55 33.20 30.98 -11.83
N MET A 56 33.43 29.70 -12.16
CA MET A 56 33.31 28.58 -11.25
C MET A 56 34.25 28.70 -10.05
N ASP A 57 35.53 29.01 -10.30
CA ASP A 57 36.53 29.17 -9.23
C ASP A 57 36.21 30.39 -8.34
N GLN A 58 35.69 31.48 -8.93
CA GLN A 58 35.18 32.65 -8.19
C GLN A 58 33.99 32.28 -7.30
N LEU A 59 33.02 31.55 -7.84
CA LEU A 59 31.83 31.09 -7.12
C LEU A 59 32.19 30.17 -5.94
N VAL A 60 33.08 29.19 -6.14
CA VAL A 60 33.59 28.33 -5.07
C VAL A 60 34.24 29.17 -3.97
N LYS A 61 35.12 30.11 -4.34
CA LYS A 61 35.80 30.97 -3.37
C LYS A 61 34.81 31.84 -2.60
N ALA A 62 33.76 32.33 -3.25
CA ALA A 62 32.72 33.13 -2.63
C ALA A 62 31.89 32.29 -1.64
N LEU A 63 31.39 31.12 -2.04
CA LEU A 63 30.64 30.23 -1.14
C LEU A 63 31.48 29.79 0.07
N ASP A 64 32.71 29.33 -0.16
CA ASP A 64 33.57 28.81 0.92
C ASP A 64 34.23 29.90 1.78
N LEU A 65 33.95 31.20 1.57
CA LEU A 65 34.63 32.27 2.29
C LEU A 65 34.52 32.10 3.82
N ARG A 66 33.30 31.90 4.33
CA ARG A 66 33.05 31.77 5.78
C ARG A 66 33.57 30.46 6.34
N VAL A 67 33.53 29.40 5.54
CA VAL A 67 34.13 28.10 5.86
C VAL A 67 35.63 28.23 6.06
N LYS A 68 36.32 28.90 5.14
CA LYS A 68 37.77 29.14 5.23
C LYS A 68 38.14 30.06 6.39
N GLN A 69 37.32 31.05 6.71
CA GLN A 69 37.53 31.93 7.86
C GLN A 69 37.37 31.20 9.19
N ALA A 70 36.43 30.27 9.29
CA ALA A 70 36.16 29.50 10.51
C ALA A 70 37.22 28.41 10.78
N GLY A 71 37.96 27.95 9.77
CA GLY A 71 39.05 26.98 9.93
C GLY A 71 38.57 25.69 10.61
N ASP A 72 39.19 25.33 11.73
CA ASP A 72 38.89 24.10 12.47
C ASP A 72 37.52 24.09 13.16
N GLN A 73 36.81 25.23 13.21
CA GLN A 73 35.46 25.32 13.78
C GLN A 73 34.35 24.90 12.80
N VAL A 74 34.71 24.53 11.57
CA VAL A 74 33.75 24.11 10.55
C VAL A 74 33.13 22.75 10.92
N PRO A 75 31.80 22.61 10.92
CA PRO A 75 31.15 21.34 11.18
C PRO A 75 31.45 20.33 10.07
N GLU A 76 31.50 19.05 10.44
CA GLU A 76 31.62 17.97 9.47
C GLU A 76 30.49 18.05 8.41
N GLY A 77 30.88 17.96 7.14
CA GLY A 77 29.98 18.12 6.01
C GLY A 77 29.38 19.53 5.95
N HIS A 78 30.18 20.54 5.61
CA HIS A 78 29.73 21.95 5.58
C HIS A 78 28.81 22.31 4.42
N VAL A 79 28.68 21.46 3.41
CA VAL A 79 27.83 21.71 2.23
C VAL A 79 26.44 21.16 2.48
N TRP A 80 25.45 22.05 2.47
CA TRP A 80 24.03 21.72 2.46
C TRP A 80 23.51 21.76 1.02
N HIS A 81 22.78 20.73 0.61
CA HIS A 81 22.25 20.60 -0.74
C HIS A 81 20.81 20.11 -0.71
N CYS A 82 19.93 20.90 -1.31
CA CYS A 82 18.50 20.64 -1.42
C CYS A 82 18.10 20.74 -2.89
N SER A 83 17.41 19.72 -3.40
CA SER A 83 16.77 19.78 -4.72
C SER A 83 15.27 19.94 -4.56
N LEU A 84 14.65 20.82 -5.34
CA LEU A 84 13.21 21.04 -5.36
C LEU A 84 12.68 20.69 -6.75
N ARG A 85 11.61 19.90 -6.84
CA ARG A 85 10.98 19.52 -8.10
C ARG A 85 9.46 19.73 -8.07
N ALA A 86 8.93 20.41 -9.07
CA ALA A 86 7.49 20.57 -9.31
C ALA A 86 6.88 19.25 -9.82
N ALA A 87 5.57 19.08 -9.66
CA ALA A 87 4.90 17.91 -10.23
C ALA A 87 4.87 18.02 -11.77
N PRO A 88 4.88 16.91 -12.53
CA PRO A 88 4.77 16.95 -13.98
C PRO A 88 3.51 17.67 -14.49
N GLU A 89 2.45 17.69 -13.69
CA GLU A 89 1.16 18.32 -13.99
C GLU A 89 1.13 19.82 -13.63
N ASP A 90 2.15 20.31 -12.93
CA ASP A 90 2.26 21.73 -12.57
C ASP A 90 2.63 22.57 -13.80
N ARG A 91 2.19 23.84 -13.80
CA ARG A 91 2.69 24.81 -14.76
C ARG A 91 4.19 25.03 -14.59
N THR A 92 4.87 25.40 -15.68
CA THR A 92 6.27 25.86 -15.61
C THR A 92 6.37 27.12 -14.74
N LEU A 93 7.31 27.11 -13.81
CA LEU A 93 7.63 28.26 -12.97
C LEU A 93 8.70 29.14 -13.64
N THR A 94 8.58 30.45 -13.46
CA THR A 94 9.60 31.42 -13.91
C THR A 94 10.79 31.45 -12.94
N ASP A 95 11.93 31.99 -13.38
CA ASP A 95 13.12 32.10 -12.53
C ASP A 95 12.87 32.97 -11.29
N ALA A 96 12.04 34.02 -11.43
CA ALA A 96 11.64 34.86 -10.30
C ALA A 96 10.79 34.09 -9.26
N GLU A 97 9.91 33.20 -9.72
CA GLU A 97 9.14 32.33 -8.83
C GLU A 97 10.04 31.30 -8.16
N TRP A 98 10.95 30.66 -8.91
CA TRP A 98 11.94 29.74 -8.35
C TRP A 98 12.87 30.42 -7.33
N ALA A 99 13.32 31.63 -7.61
CA ALA A 99 14.10 32.46 -6.69
C ALA A 99 13.33 32.73 -5.38
N THR A 100 12.04 33.05 -5.50
CA THR A 100 11.16 33.28 -4.35
C THR A 100 10.99 32.01 -3.51
N ILE A 101 10.75 30.88 -4.16
CA ILE A 101 10.64 29.55 -3.54
C ILE A 101 11.93 29.16 -2.82
N ALA A 102 13.10 29.37 -3.45
CA ALA A 102 14.39 29.08 -2.84
C ALA A 102 14.61 29.89 -1.55
N ARG A 103 14.34 31.19 -1.57
CA ARG A 103 14.45 32.06 -0.38
C ARG A 103 13.53 31.60 0.75
N ARG A 104 12.27 31.26 0.44
CA ARG A 104 11.31 30.74 1.43
C ARG A 104 11.81 29.45 2.08
N VAL A 105 12.34 28.51 1.29
CA VAL A 105 12.91 27.26 1.81
C VAL A 105 14.15 27.52 2.67
N LEU A 106 15.04 28.42 2.26
CA LEU A 106 16.22 28.79 3.04
C LEU A 106 15.88 29.46 4.37
N HIS A 107 14.86 30.32 4.37
CA HIS A 107 14.32 30.91 5.59
C HIS A 107 13.71 29.83 6.49
N ALA A 108 12.80 29.02 5.93
CA ALA A 108 12.12 27.98 6.67
C ALA A 108 13.07 26.94 7.24
N THR A 109 14.19 26.61 6.57
CA THR A 109 15.20 25.66 7.05
C THR A 109 16.21 26.27 8.03
N GLY A 110 16.25 27.59 8.17
CA GLY A 110 17.20 28.28 9.05
C GLY A 110 18.63 28.37 8.49
N ILE A 111 18.81 28.07 7.20
CA ILE A 111 20.10 28.22 6.49
C ILE A 111 20.40 29.71 6.26
N ALA A 112 19.42 30.44 5.71
CA ALA A 112 19.49 31.89 5.54
C ALA A 112 18.11 32.48 5.85
N PRO A 113 17.83 32.74 7.15
CA PRO A 113 16.60 33.42 7.55
C PRO A 113 16.44 34.77 6.86
N ASP A 114 15.25 35.06 6.35
CA ASP A 114 14.90 36.38 5.87
C ASP A 114 15.21 37.49 6.89
N GLY A 115 15.80 38.59 6.42
CA GLY A 115 16.28 39.70 7.24
C GLY A 115 17.55 39.46 8.06
N ASP A 116 18.17 38.27 7.98
CA ASP A 116 19.40 37.94 8.72
C ASP A 116 20.65 38.29 7.90
N PRO A 117 21.40 39.36 8.27
CA PRO A 117 22.60 39.76 7.54
C PRO A 117 23.73 38.72 7.62
N ASP A 118 23.67 37.84 8.62
CA ASP A 118 24.66 36.80 8.86
C ASP A 118 24.20 35.43 8.34
N GLY A 119 23.15 35.36 7.51
CA GLY A 119 22.72 34.13 6.86
C GLY A 119 23.86 33.42 6.11
N CYS A 120 23.76 32.09 5.98
CA CYS A 120 24.74 31.31 5.22
C CYS A 120 24.79 31.75 3.75
N ARG A 121 25.94 31.61 3.10
CA ARG A 121 26.05 31.83 1.65
C ARG A 121 25.42 30.68 0.88
N TRP A 122 24.64 31.00 -0.15
CA TRP A 122 23.85 30.04 -0.92
C TRP A 122 23.58 30.48 -2.37
N ILE A 123 23.39 29.52 -3.25
CA ILE A 123 22.89 29.74 -4.62
C ILE A 123 21.71 28.80 -4.90
N ALA A 124 20.83 29.21 -5.81
CA ALA A 124 19.82 28.38 -6.43
C ALA A 124 20.10 28.29 -7.93
N VAL A 125 20.26 27.07 -8.42
CA VAL A 125 20.58 26.75 -9.83
C VAL A 125 19.39 26.04 -10.44
N ARG A 126 18.87 26.56 -11.53
CA ARG A 126 17.90 25.88 -12.39
C ARG A 126 18.67 25.17 -13.50
N HIS A 127 18.23 23.98 -13.88
CA HIS A 127 18.82 23.25 -15.01
C HIS A 127 17.83 22.44 -15.86
N ALA A 128 16.55 22.48 -15.48
CA ALA A 128 15.42 22.06 -16.30
C ALA A 128 14.16 22.85 -15.91
N ASP A 129 13.08 22.66 -16.67
CA ASP A 129 11.83 23.39 -16.46
C ASP A 129 11.19 23.13 -15.11
N ASP A 130 11.34 21.91 -14.58
CA ASP A 130 10.58 21.38 -13.46
C ASP A 130 11.36 21.35 -12.13
N HIS A 131 12.64 21.73 -12.08
CA HIS A 131 13.41 21.65 -10.84
C HIS A 131 14.62 22.60 -10.71
N ILE A 132 14.98 22.86 -9.45
CA ILE A 132 16.16 23.62 -9.06
C ILE A 132 16.98 22.88 -8.00
N HIS A 133 18.25 23.25 -7.85
CA HIS A 133 19.10 22.87 -6.73
C HIS A 133 19.55 24.09 -5.94
N ILE A 134 19.38 24.02 -4.64
CA ILE A 134 19.85 25.01 -3.68
C ILE A 134 21.09 24.42 -2.99
N VAL A 135 22.21 25.15 -3.06
CA VAL A 135 23.45 24.79 -2.40
C VAL A 135 23.82 25.90 -1.43
N ALA A 136 24.16 25.54 -0.20
CA ALA A 136 24.62 26.49 0.80
C ALA A 136 25.83 25.94 1.56
N THR A 137 26.70 26.82 2.03
CA THR A 137 27.76 26.48 2.97
C THR A 137 27.30 26.82 4.38
N LYS A 138 27.24 25.83 5.28
CA LYS A 138 26.71 25.91 6.65
C LYS A 138 27.64 26.66 7.62
N MET A 139 28.08 27.85 7.23
CA MET A 139 28.75 28.82 8.08
C MET A 139 28.14 30.19 7.83
N ARG A 140 27.68 30.81 8.90
CA ARG A 140 27.07 32.13 8.93
C ARG A 140 28.13 33.25 8.84
N GLY A 141 27.67 34.49 8.68
CA GLY A 141 28.51 35.68 8.70
C GLY A 141 29.25 35.90 10.03
N ASP A 142 28.59 35.52 11.13
CA ASP A 142 29.09 35.52 12.51
C ASP A 142 30.02 34.33 12.86
N LEU A 143 30.37 33.52 11.85
CA LEU A 143 31.20 32.32 11.98
C LEU A 143 30.62 31.23 12.91
N CYS A 144 29.31 31.22 13.12
CA CYS A 144 28.60 30.11 13.77
C CYS A 144 27.91 29.19 12.74
N PRO A 145 27.65 27.91 13.07
CA PRO A 145 26.79 27.07 12.26
C PRO A 145 25.33 27.58 12.20
N PRO A 146 24.59 27.35 11.10
CA PRO A 146 23.17 27.70 11.03
C PRO A 146 22.33 26.87 11.99
N ARG A 147 21.19 27.42 12.42
CA ARG A 147 20.18 26.72 13.22
C ARG A 147 19.24 25.91 12.32
N ASN A 148 19.81 24.92 11.63
CA ASN A 148 19.11 24.11 10.63
C ASN A 148 18.64 22.75 11.15
N TRP A 149 18.43 22.62 12.46
CA TRP A 149 17.85 21.40 13.02
C TRP A 149 16.46 21.13 12.40
N ASN A 150 16.23 19.86 12.03
CA ASN A 150 15.00 19.38 11.42
C ASN A 150 14.63 20.08 10.09
N ASP A 151 15.64 20.49 9.32
CA ASP A 151 15.50 21.21 8.05
C ASP A 151 14.58 20.51 7.05
N TYR A 152 14.66 19.18 6.90
CA TYR A 152 13.78 18.44 6.00
C TYR A 152 12.29 18.66 6.31
N HIS A 153 11.89 18.51 7.58
CA HIS A 153 10.51 18.70 7.98
C HIS A 153 10.07 20.15 7.82
N ARG A 154 10.94 21.11 8.16
CA ARG A 154 10.65 22.54 7.99
C ARG A 154 10.49 22.92 6.52
N ALA A 155 11.35 22.40 5.64
CA ALA A 155 11.23 22.55 4.20
C ALA A 155 9.91 21.95 3.69
N MET A 156 9.53 20.74 4.14
CA MET A 156 8.28 20.10 3.72
C MET A 156 7.04 20.89 4.13
N THR A 157 7.02 21.42 5.36
CA THR A 157 5.95 22.30 5.82
C THR A 157 5.84 23.57 4.97
N GLU A 158 6.98 24.17 4.62
CA GLU A 158 6.99 25.36 3.77
C GLU A 158 6.56 25.06 2.33
N LEU A 159 6.93 23.90 1.78
CA LEU A 159 6.47 23.49 0.45
C LEU A 159 4.95 23.33 0.39
N THR A 160 4.29 22.87 1.44
CA THR A 160 2.81 22.82 1.49
C THR A 160 2.18 24.21 1.32
N ARG A 161 2.80 25.23 1.94
CA ARG A 161 2.35 26.62 1.80
C ARG A 161 2.64 27.15 0.40
N ILE A 162 3.83 26.89 -0.13
CA ILE A 162 4.22 27.26 -1.50
C ILE A 162 3.25 26.65 -2.52
N GLU A 163 2.88 25.38 -2.37
CA GLU A 163 1.90 24.73 -3.26
C GLU A 163 0.57 25.48 -3.27
N THR A 164 0.12 25.96 -2.12
CA THR A 164 -1.12 26.74 -2.02
C THR A 164 -0.96 28.13 -2.65
N ASP A 165 0.10 28.85 -2.29
CA ASP A 165 0.33 30.24 -2.71
C ASP A 165 0.57 30.37 -4.23
N PHE A 166 1.19 29.36 -4.85
CA PHE A 166 1.51 29.37 -6.28
C PHE A 166 0.50 28.60 -7.14
N GLY A 167 -0.55 28.03 -6.52
CA GLY A 167 -1.57 27.23 -7.21
C GLY A 167 -1.01 25.95 -7.84
N LEU A 168 -0.06 25.31 -7.16
CA LEU A 168 0.58 24.07 -7.60
C LEU A 168 -0.12 22.85 -7.00
N HIS A 169 0.18 21.68 -7.56
CA HIS A 169 -0.29 20.39 -7.10
C HIS A 169 0.08 20.18 -5.63
N GLN A 170 -0.94 20.10 -4.79
CA GLN A 170 -0.81 19.87 -3.36
C GLN A 170 -0.57 18.39 -3.11
N PHE A 171 0.68 18.04 -2.78
CA PHE A 171 1.03 16.65 -2.55
C PHE A 171 0.60 16.20 -1.14
N ASN A 172 -0.14 15.09 -1.04
CA ASN A 172 -0.54 14.56 0.26
C ASN A 172 0.69 14.03 1.03
N ARG A 173 1.08 14.79 2.05
CA ARG A 173 2.23 14.51 2.92
C ARG A 173 1.87 13.63 4.13
N ASP A 174 0.61 13.23 4.27
CA ASP A 174 0.21 12.28 5.29
C ASP A 174 0.85 10.91 5.01
N ARG A 175 1.88 10.60 5.80
CA ARG A 175 2.65 9.37 5.66
C ARG A 175 1.84 8.11 5.98
N ASP A 176 0.72 8.24 6.70
CA ASP A 176 -0.15 7.11 7.03
C ASP A 176 -0.96 6.66 5.80
N THR A 177 -1.12 7.53 4.81
CA THR A 177 -1.73 7.23 3.50
C THR A 177 -0.77 6.60 2.49
N TRP A 178 0.49 6.38 2.86
CA TRP A 178 1.48 5.78 1.96
C TRP A 178 1.61 4.27 2.20
N PRO A 179 1.95 3.49 1.16
CA PRO A 179 2.28 2.08 1.32
C PRO A 179 3.42 1.85 2.33
N ALA A 180 3.33 0.79 3.14
CA ALA A 180 4.43 0.43 4.04
C ALA A 180 5.67 -0.01 3.27
N ALA A 181 5.48 -0.65 2.11
CA ALA A 181 6.54 -1.09 1.22
C ALA A 181 7.46 0.08 0.83
N LYS A 182 8.77 -0.12 0.98
CA LYS A 182 9.78 0.85 0.52
C LYS A 182 10.12 0.56 -0.93
N ARG A 183 9.95 1.56 -1.78
CA ARG A 183 10.38 1.51 -3.18
C ARG A 183 11.91 1.41 -3.24
N PRO A 184 12.47 0.68 -4.21
CA PRO A 184 13.90 0.68 -4.44
C PRO A 184 14.35 2.11 -4.78
N THR A 185 15.56 2.44 -4.33
CA THR A 185 16.23 3.66 -4.76
C THR A 185 16.65 3.51 -6.22
N ARG A 186 16.97 4.65 -6.85
CA ARG A 186 17.56 4.67 -8.19
C ARG A 186 18.82 3.81 -8.26
N ALA A 187 19.73 3.96 -7.30
CA ALA A 187 20.97 3.19 -7.25
C ALA A 187 20.73 1.67 -7.14
N GLU A 188 19.71 1.25 -6.40
CA GLU A 188 19.32 -0.17 -6.31
C GLU A 188 18.73 -0.68 -7.64
N THR A 189 17.96 0.14 -8.34
CA THR A 189 17.39 -0.19 -9.65
C THR A 189 18.49 -0.30 -10.71
N GLU A 190 19.43 0.65 -10.74
CA GLU A 190 20.59 0.62 -11.63
C GLU A 190 21.53 -0.55 -11.29
N LYS A 191 21.73 -0.87 -10.01
CA LYS A 191 22.48 -2.07 -9.59
C LYS A 191 21.82 -3.35 -10.11
N ALA A 192 20.49 -3.46 -10.02
CA ALA A 192 19.76 -4.60 -10.53
C ALA A 192 19.95 -4.76 -12.04
N ALA A 193 19.77 -3.67 -12.80
CA ALA A 193 19.97 -3.67 -14.25
C ALA A 193 21.40 -4.07 -14.65
N ARG A 194 22.43 -3.51 -13.99
CA ARG A 194 23.84 -3.88 -14.23
C ARG A 194 24.13 -5.35 -13.95
N ASN A 195 23.41 -5.93 -13.00
CA ASN A 195 23.56 -7.33 -12.62
C ASN A 195 22.59 -8.26 -13.36
N GLY A 196 21.89 -7.78 -14.40
CA GLY A 196 20.94 -8.57 -15.19
C GLY A 196 19.73 -9.08 -14.40
N ARG A 197 19.34 -8.38 -13.32
CA ARG A 197 18.18 -8.75 -12.49
C ARG A 197 16.96 -7.94 -12.91
N ASP A 198 15.82 -8.61 -13.06
CA ASP A 198 14.53 -7.96 -13.34
C ASP A 198 14.07 -7.01 -12.22
N ARG A 199 14.59 -7.21 -11.00
CA ARG A 199 14.17 -6.47 -9.80
C ARG A 199 15.32 -6.17 -8.86
N ALA A 200 15.19 -5.06 -8.15
CA ALA A 200 16.08 -4.70 -7.06
C ALA A 200 16.00 -5.73 -5.91
N VAL A 201 17.15 -6.00 -5.28
CA VAL A 201 17.28 -6.96 -4.19
C VAL A 201 16.32 -6.66 -3.03
N ARG A 202 16.12 -5.38 -2.69
CA ARG A 202 15.11 -4.94 -1.71
C ARG A 202 13.72 -5.51 -1.97
N GLU A 203 13.30 -5.56 -3.24
CA GLU A 203 11.98 -6.07 -3.61
C GLU A 203 11.91 -7.59 -3.50
N GLN A 204 12.97 -8.29 -3.93
CA GLN A 204 13.09 -9.74 -3.80
C GLN A 204 13.05 -10.16 -2.32
N LEU A 205 13.85 -9.51 -1.48
CA LEU A 205 13.86 -9.73 -0.04
C LEU A 205 12.50 -9.47 0.58
N ARG A 206 11.78 -8.40 0.17
CA ARG A 206 10.44 -8.13 0.69
C ARG A 206 9.44 -9.23 0.35
N VAL A 207 9.46 -9.75 -0.87
CA VAL A 207 8.61 -10.88 -1.28
C VAL A 207 8.92 -12.12 -0.44
N MET A 208 10.20 -12.46 -0.28
CA MET A 208 10.62 -13.62 0.53
C MET A 208 10.22 -13.46 2.00
N VAL A 209 10.42 -12.27 2.58
CA VAL A 209 10.07 -11.96 3.97
C VAL A 209 8.55 -12.03 4.19
N ARG A 210 7.73 -11.46 3.30
CA ARG A 210 6.27 -11.56 3.43
C ARG A 210 5.76 -12.98 3.25
N THR A 211 6.38 -13.74 2.35
CA THR A 211 6.07 -15.16 2.16
C THR A 211 6.43 -15.97 3.41
N ALA A 212 7.60 -15.76 4.02
CA ALA A 212 7.95 -16.43 5.28
C ALA A 212 6.95 -16.05 6.41
N LEU A 213 6.62 -14.77 6.53
CA LEU A 213 5.67 -14.27 7.53
C LEU A 213 4.26 -14.86 7.37
N SER A 214 3.79 -15.04 6.12
CA SER A 214 2.45 -15.61 5.89
C SER A 214 2.35 -17.06 6.38
N HIS A 215 3.48 -17.78 6.46
CA HIS A 215 3.54 -19.18 6.91
C HIS A 215 3.88 -19.34 8.41
N ALA A 216 4.58 -18.38 9.02
CA ALA A 216 5.03 -18.48 10.41
C ALA A 216 3.91 -18.38 11.46
N HIS A 217 4.02 -19.11 12.56
CA HIS A 217 3.15 -19.03 13.76
C HIS A 217 3.84 -18.33 14.93
N SER A 218 5.17 -18.26 14.91
CA SER A 218 5.98 -17.59 15.92
C SER A 218 7.11 -16.80 15.27
N VAL A 219 7.75 -15.92 16.05
CA VAL A 219 8.92 -15.17 15.57
C VAL A 219 10.09 -16.11 15.28
N GLU A 220 10.26 -17.17 16.07
CA GLU A 220 11.30 -18.18 15.85
C GLU A 220 11.07 -18.93 14.53
N GLU A 221 9.85 -19.42 14.30
CA GLU A 221 9.50 -20.07 13.04
C GLU A 221 9.68 -19.11 11.85
N PHE A 222 9.32 -17.83 12.01
CA PHE A 222 9.55 -16.81 10.99
C PHE A 222 11.03 -16.68 10.63
N LEU A 223 11.93 -16.60 11.62
CA LEU A 223 13.37 -16.48 11.36
C LEU A 223 13.93 -17.76 10.71
N ASN A 224 13.47 -18.93 11.12
CA ASN A 224 13.87 -20.21 10.52
C ASN A 224 13.41 -20.31 9.06
N LEU A 225 12.17 -19.92 8.76
CA LEU A 225 11.65 -19.89 7.38
C LEU A 225 12.43 -18.94 6.47
N LEU A 226 12.98 -17.84 6.99
CA LEU A 226 13.86 -16.96 6.21
C LEU A 226 15.19 -17.66 5.89
N ALA A 227 15.78 -18.35 6.87
CA ALA A 227 17.02 -19.10 6.67
C ALA A 227 16.83 -20.27 5.70
N ASP A 228 15.72 -21.02 5.83
CA ASP A 228 15.33 -22.12 4.93
C ASP A 228 15.09 -21.62 3.50
N ALA A 229 14.64 -20.38 3.33
CA ALA A 229 14.51 -19.72 2.04
C ALA A 229 15.87 -19.26 1.44
N GLY A 230 17.00 -19.58 2.11
CA GLY A 230 18.35 -19.27 1.66
C GLY A 230 18.80 -17.84 1.98
N LEU A 231 18.09 -17.12 2.85
CA LEU A 231 18.51 -15.79 3.28
C LEU A 231 19.53 -15.89 4.42
N GLN A 232 20.50 -14.97 4.41
CA GLN A 232 21.29 -14.72 5.60
C GLN A 232 20.44 -13.89 6.57
N VAL A 233 20.39 -14.31 7.84
CA VAL A 233 19.57 -13.68 8.88
C VAL A 233 20.46 -13.26 10.04
N GLU A 234 20.42 -11.98 10.40
CA GLU A 234 21.11 -11.42 11.57
C GLU A 234 20.05 -10.90 12.55
N THR A 235 20.16 -11.26 13.81
CA THR A 235 19.29 -10.76 14.88
C THR A 235 20.02 -9.78 15.78
N ARG A 236 19.26 -8.83 16.34
CA ARG A 236 19.76 -7.92 17.36
C ARG A 236 18.96 -8.12 18.63
N THR A 237 19.65 -8.41 19.73
CA THR A 237 19.05 -8.55 21.06
C THR A 237 19.33 -7.33 21.93
N LEU A 238 18.46 -7.09 22.90
CA LEU A 238 18.69 -6.14 24.00
C LEU A 238 19.54 -6.82 25.09
N PRO A 239 20.15 -6.04 26.00
CA PRO A 239 20.83 -6.60 27.18
C PRO A 239 19.93 -7.50 28.05
N SER A 240 18.61 -7.32 27.98
CA SER A 240 17.62 -8.19 28.64
C SER A 240 17.51 -9.60 28.02
N GLY A 241 18.07 -9.82 26.84
CA GLY A 241 17.87 -11.03 26.03
C GLY A 241 16.73 -10.91 25.02
N ASP A 242 15.86 -9.91 25.15
CA ASP A 242 14.73 -9.72 24.23
C ASP A 242 15.20 -9.36 22.82
N LEU A 243 14.50 -9.92 21.82
CA LEU A 243 14.78 -9.62 20.42
C LEU A 243 14.35 -8.18 20.08
N LYS A 244 15.31 -7.34 19.67
CA LYS A 244 15.09 -5.93 19.26
C LYS A 244 14.73 -5.82 17.78
N GLY A 245 15.32 -6.64 16.92
CA GLY A 245 15.13 -6.58 15.48
C GLY A 245 15.88 -7.67 14.73
N TYR A 246 15.66 -7.70 13.42
CA TYR A 246 16.34 -8.60 12.50
C TYR A 246 16.75 -7.85 11.22
N LYS A 247 17.73 -8.41 10.52
CA LYS A 247 18.14 -8.03 9.17
C LYS A 247 18.26 -9.27 8.30
N VAL A 248 18.05 -9.08 7.02
CA VAL A 248 18.21 -10.10 6.00
C VAL A 248 19.13 -9.62 4.88
N ALA A 249 19.86 -10.54 4.28
CA ALA A 249 20.65 -10.30 3.08
C ALA A 249 20.48 -11.47 2.11
N LEU A 250 20.54 -11.18 0.81
CA LEU A 250 20.75 -12.22 -0.20
C LEU A 250 22.24 -12.58 -0.23
N PRO A 251 22.62 -13.87 -0.19
CA PRO A 251 24.02 -14.28 -0.16
C PRO A 251 24.88 -13.71 -1.29
N ASP A 252 24.27 -13.46 -2.45
CA ASP A 252 24.92 -12.98 -3.67
C ASP A 252 24.85 -11.46 -3.85
N ASP A 253 24.26 -10.72 -2.90
CA ASP A 253 24.16 -9.26 -2.92
C ASP A 253 25.19 -8.62 -1.98
N THR A 254 26.38 -8.36 -2.53
CA THR A 254 27.50 -7.79 -1.76
C THR A 254 27.82 -6.34 -2.15
N ASN A 255 28.50 -5.65 -1.25
CA ASN A 255 29.12 -4.34 -1.51
C ASN A 255 30.48 -4.50 -2.24
N THR A 256 31.16 -3.40 -2.52
CA THR A 256 32.48 -3.40 -3.19
C THR A 256 33.58 -4.09 -2.39
N GLY A 257 33.37 -4.30 -1.09
CA GLY A 257 34.26 -5.04 -0.19
C GLY A 257 33.89 -6.51 -0.03
N PHE A 258 32.98 -7.04 -0.86
CA PHE A 258 32.46 -8.43 -0.79
C PHE A 258 31.70 -8.77 0.49
N GLU A 259 31.25 -7.77 1.25
CA GLU A 259 30.40 -7.98 2.42
C GLU A 259 28.92 -7.97 2.04
N PRO A 260 28.06 -8.78 2.68
CA PRO A 260 26.63 -8.80 2.41
C PRO A 260 25.96 -7.44 2.67
N ILE A 261 25.04 -7.04 1.79
CA ILE A 261 24.21 -5.86 1.99
C ILE A 261 22.98 -6.23 2.81
N TRP A 262 22.96 -5.73 4.05
CA TRP A 262 21.90 -6.04 5.01
C TRP A 262 20.73 -5.07 4.96
N TYR A 263 19.52 -5.62 4.98
CA TYR A 263 18.26 -4.89 5.06
C TYR A 263 17.53 -5.23 6.36
N SER A 264 17.26 -4.23 7.20
CA SER A 264 16.32 -4.43 8.32
C SER A 264 14.89 -4.61 7.80
N GLY A 265 14.05 -5.32 8.56
CA GLY A 265 12.63 -5.43 8.22
C GLY A 265 11.95 -4.09 7.94
N SER A 266 12.19 -3.07 8.79
CA SER A 266 11.67 -1.70 8.62
C SER A 266 12.20 -0.96 7.38
N SER A 267 13.39 -1.36 6.89
CA SER A 267 13.95 -0.82 5.64
C SER A 267 13.30 -1.47 4.41
N LEU A 268 12.83 -2.71 4.49
CA LEU A 268 12.07 -3.36 3.42
C LEU A 268 10.64 -2.82 3.34
N ALA A 269 9.97 -2.75 4.49
CA ALA A 269 8.67 -2.12 4.66
C ALA A 269 8.45 -1.76 6.13
N THR A 270 7.78 -0.63 6.42
CA THR A 270 7.59 -0.18 7.82
C THR A 270 6.82 -1.18 8.68
N ASP A 271 5.95 -1.95 8.04
CA ASP A 271 5.09 -2.96 8.65
C ASP A 271 5.78 -4.33 8.83
N LEU A 272 7.04 -4.46 8.38
CA LEU A 272 7.90 -5.63 8.56
C LEU A 272 8.94 -5.45 9.68
N SER A 273 8.83 -4.39 10.47
CA SER A 273 9.59 -4.29 11.72
C SER A 273 9.22 -5.42 12.69
N LEU A 274 10.16 -5.85 13.52
CA LEU A 274 9.94 -6.95 14.45
C LEU A 274 8.73 -6.74 15.39
N PRO A 275 8.52 -5.55 16.01
CA PRO A 275 7.32 -5.33 16.84
C PRO A 275 6.02 -5.52 16.06
N LYS A 276 5.95 -5.09 14.80
CA LYS A 276 4.77 -5.28 13.95
C LYS A 276 4.55 -6.73 13.55
N ILE A 277 5.62 -7.48 13.34
CA ILE A 277 5.54 -8.92 13.12
C ILE A 277 5.00 -9.63 14.37
N GLN A 278 5.51 -9.28 15.55
CA GLN A 278 5.03 -9.83 16.84
C GLN A 278 3.54 -9.55 17.05
N GLU A 279 3.10 -8.30 16.86
CA GLU A 279 1.68 -7.91 16.96
C GLU A 279 0.78 -8.75 16.02
N ARG A 280 1.22 -8.99 14.78
CA ARG A 280 0.48 -9.80 13.79
C ARG A 280 0.39 -11.27 14.18
N LEU A 281 1.50 -11.86 14.58
CA LEU A 281 1.56 -13.27 14.98
C LEU A 281 0.72 -13.52 16.22
N ALA A 282 0.78 -12.62 17.21
CA ALA A 282 -0.06 -12.69 18.41
C ALA A 282 -1.56 -12.54 18.12
N ALA A 283 -1.92 -11.79 17.06
CA ALA A 283 -3.30 -11.64 16.59
C ALA A 283 -3.71 -12.74 15.58
N THR A 284 -3.28 -13.98 15.82
CA THR A 284 -3.72 -15.17 15.09
C THR A 284 -4.64 -15.97 16.00
N GLU A 285 -5.87 -16.24 15.54
CA GLU A 285 -6.78 -17.08 16.30
C GLU A 285 -6.22 -18.51 16.38
N PRO A 286 -6.01 -19.07 17.58
CA PRO A 286 -5.51 -20.43 17.71
C PRO A 286 -6.55 -21.42 17.19
N ALA A 287 -6.09 -22.53 16.61
CA ALA A 287 -6.98 -23.61 16.24
C ALA A 287 -7.63 -24.18 17.53
N ASP A 288 -8.97 -24.07 17.64
CA ASP A 288 -9.71 -24.54 18.82
C ASP A 288 -9.49 -26.05 19.04
N PRO A 289 -8.75 -26.47 20.09
CA PRO A 289 -8.50 -27.88 20.36
C PRO A 289 -9.79 -28.65 20.72
N GLN A 290 -10.80 -27.97 21.28
CA GLN A 290 -12.06 -28.56 21.73
C GLN A 290 -13.06 -28.78 20.58
N ALA A 291 -12.77 -28.27 19.38
CA ALA A 291 -13.50 -28.62 18.16
C ALA A 291 -13.18 -30.03 17.63
N ALA A 292 -12.33 -30.81 18.33
CA ALA A 292 -12.04 -32.21 18.04
C ALA A 292 -13.32 -33.07 18.20
N GLY A 293 -14.11 -33.17 17.13
CA GLY A 293 -15.37 -33.91 17.10
C GLY A 293 -16.49 -33.24 16.29
N ARG A 294 -16.34 -31.96 15.91
CA ARG A 294 -17.25 -31.30 14.97
C ARG A 294 -16.62 -31.28 13.57
N PRO A 295 -17.39 -31.51 12.48
CA PRO A 295 -16.90 -31.29 11.12
C PRO A 295 -16.41 -29.85 11.00
N ARG A 296 -15.09 -29.66 10.85
CA ARG A 296 -14.52 -28.33 10.63
C ARG A 296 -14.83 -27.91 9.19
N PRO A 297 -15.34 -26.69 8.94
CA PRO A 297 -15.54 -26.22 7.58
C PRO A 297 -14.19 -26.15 6.86
N ASN A 298 -14.15 -26.48 5.56
CA ASN A 298 -12.93 -26.39 4.76
C ASN A 298 -12.32 -24.97 4.86
N PRO A 299 -11.03 -24.83 5.23
CA PRO A 299 -10.40 -23.53 5.43
C PRO A 299 -10.42 -22.63 4.17
N TRP A 300 -10.42 -23.19 2.96
CA TRP A 300 -10.56 -22.42 1.72
C TRP A 300 -11.93 -21.74 1.61
N HIS A 301 -13.01 -22.44 2.00
CA HIS A 301 -14.34 -21.84 2.03
C HIS A 301 -14.45 -20.76 3.12
N GLN A 302 -13.78 -20.94 4.27
CA GLN A 302 -13.74 -19.93 5.33
C GLN A 302 -12.96 -18.68 4.90
N ALA A 303 -11.81 -18.86 4.27
CA ALA A 303 -10.99 -17.76 3.74
C ALA A 303 -11.78 -16.96 2.70
N THR A 304 -12.37 -17.66 1.73
CA THR A 304 -13.23 -17.06 0.70
C THR A 304 -14.39 -16.27 1.33
N ALA A 305 -15.08 -16.85 2.31
CA ALA A 305 -16.21 -16.19 3.00
C ALA A 305 -15.80 -14.93 3.76
N THR A 306 -14.56 -14.87 4.24
CA THR A 306 -14.03 -13.71 4.94
C THR A 306 -13.55 -12.65 3.95
N ILE A 307 -12.90 -13.05 2.85
CA ILE A 307 -12.50 -12.13 1.78
C ILE A 307 -13.72 -11.45 1.15
N ASP A 308 -14.82 -12.18 0.95
CA ASP A 308 -16.08 -11.63 0.43
C ASP A 308 -16.69 -10.52 1.29
N ARG A 309 -16.34 -10.46 2.58
CA ARG A 309 -16.81 -9.40 3.50
C ARG A 309 -15.94 -8.14 3.45
N ILE A 310 -14.76 -8.19 2.84
CA ILE A 310 -13.86 -7.04 2.75
C ILE A 310 -14.55 -5.82 2.12
N PRO A 311 -15.27 -5.92 0.98
CA PRO A 311 -16.02 -4.80 0.43
C PRO A 311 -16.99 -4.15 1.43
N HIS A 312 -17.64 -4.96 2.28
CA HIS A 312 -18.51 -4.44 3.33
C HIS A 312 -17.71 -3.65 4.38
N HIS A 313 -16.59 -4.20 4.88
CA HIS A 313 -15.71 -3.48 5.81
C HIS A 313 -15.15 -2.19 5.22
N LEU A 314 -14.92 -2.14 3.90
CA LEU A 314 -14.46 -0.93 3.22
C LEU A 314 -15.53 0.14 3.07
N ALA A 315 -16.81 -0.25 3.04
CA ALA A 315 -17.96 0.65 2.93
C ALA A 315 -18.46 1.17 4.29
N GLN A 316 -18.12 0.49 5.39
CA GLN A 316 -18.43 0.94 6.75
C GLN A 316 -17.45 2.04 7.21
N ASP A 317 -17.90 2.88 8.14
CA ASP A 317 -17.09 3.95 8.75
C ASP A 317 -16.21 3.41 9.91
N ASP A 318 -15.59 2.25 9.70
CA ASP A 318 -14.64 1.61 10.63
C ASP A 318 -13.28 1.40 9.93
N PRO A 319 -12.39 2.40 9.95
CA PRO A 319 -11.08 2.31 9.31
C PRO A 319 -10.16 1.25 9.95
N ALA A 320 -10.37 0.90 11.23
CA ALA A 320 -9.57 -0.09 11.93
C ALA A 320 -9.88 -1.51 11.41
N ALA A 321 -11.16 -1.86 11.32
CA ALA A 321 -11.60 -3.14 10.74
C ALA A 321 -11.15 -3.28 9.28
N ALA A 322 -11.35 -2.24 8.47
CA ALA A 322 -10.94 -2.22 7.08
C ALA A 322 -9.44 -2.50 6.92
N SER A 323 -8.59 -1.76 7.65
CA SER A 323 -7.13 -1.90 7.56
C SER A 323 -6.66 -3.28 8.01
N ALA A 324 -7.23 -3.82 9.09
CA ALA A 324 -6.88 -5.15 9.59
C ALA A 324 -7.18 -6.26 8.57
N HIS A 325 -8.35 -6.21 7.94
CA HIS A 325 -8.75 -7.18 6.92
C HIS A 325 -7.92 -7.04 5.64
N LEU A 326 -7.56 -5.83 5.21
CA LEU A 326 -6.68 -5.63 4.05
C LEU A 326 -5.26 -6.17 4.30
N VAL A 327 -4.72 -5.99 5.51
CA VAL A 327 -3.41 -6.59 5.87
C VAL A 327 -3.48 -8.11 5.82
N ALA A 328 -4.48 -8.72 6.46
CA ALA A 328 -4.65 -10.17 6.46
C ALA A 328 -4.95 -10.74 5.07
N PHE A 329 -5.68 -10.01 4.23
CA PHE A 329 -5.87 -10.38 2.82
C PHE A 329 -4.57 -10.36 2.03
N GLY A 330 -3.71 -9.35 2.24
CA GLY A 330 -2.37 -9.33 1.68
C GLY A 330 -1.53 -10.54 2.13
N GLU A 331 -1.61 -10.93 3.40
CA GLU A 331 -0.95 -12.14 3.92
C GLU A 331 -1.42 -13.41 3.20
N ILE A 332 -2.73 -13.52 2.88
CA ILE A 332 -3.27 -14.62 2.06
C ILE A 332 -2.65 -14.58 0.66
N LEU A 333 -2.64 -13.43 -0.02
CA LEU A 333 -2.07 -13.32 -1.36
C LEU A 333 -0.60 -13.78 -1.41
N TYR A 334 0.19 -13.50 -0.37
CA TYR A 334 1.57 -13.99 -0.26
C TYR A 334 1.69 -15.50 0.01
N ALA A 335 0.71 -16.11 0.67
CA ALA A 335 0.69 -17.56 0.89
C ALA A 335 0.20 -18.35 -0.33
N LEU A 336 -0.72 -17.78 -1.13
CA LEU A 336 -1.38 -18.49 -2.23
C LEU A 336 -0.42 -19.20 -3.21
N PRO A 337 0.70 -18.60 -3.67
CA PRO A 337 1.59 -19.29 -4.60
C PRO A 337 2.18 -20.60 -4.07
N ALA A 338 2.34 -20.75 -2.76
CA ALA A 338 2.82 -21.99 -2.15
C ALA A 338 1.71 -23.06 -2.05
N LEU A 339 0.46 -22.61 -1.94
CA LEU A 339 -0.72 -23.45 -1.74
C LEU A 339 -1.43 -23.83 -3.05
N ALA A 340 -1.16 -23.10 -4.13
CA ALA A 340 -1.80 -23.27 -5.44
C ALA A 340 -1.01 -24.19 -6.39
N PRO A 341 -1.70 -24.81 -7.37
CA PRO A 341 -1.09 -25.52 -8.50
C PRO A 341 -0.02 -24.70 -9.23
N ALA A 342 1.00 -25.39 -9.74
CA ALA A 342 2.24 -24.76 -10.25
C ALA A 342 2.00 -23.73 -11.36
N HIS A 343 1.02 -23.98 -12.24
CA HIS A 343 0.71 -23.11 -13.37
C HIS A 343 0.17 -21.74 -12.95
N LEU A 344 -0.49 -21.63 -11.79
CA LEU A 344 -1.06 -20.37 -11.29
C LEU A 344 -0.05 -19.48 -10.54
N ARG A 345 1.09 -20.04 -10.13
CA ARG A 345 2.00 -19.41 -9.17
C ARG A 345 2.58 -18.09 -9.66
N ALA A 346 2.82 -17.97 -10.96
CA ALA A 346 3.41 -16.77 -11.54
C ALA A 346 2.47 -15.56 -11.37
N GLU A 347 1.22 -15.69 -11.82
CA GLU A 347 0.20 -14.64 -11.70
C GLU A 347 -0.12 -14.31 -10.24
N LEU A 348 -0.26 -15.32 -9.38
CA LEU A 348 -0.55 -15.10 -7.95
C LEU A 348 0.58 -14.34 -7.24
N ARG A 349 1.85 -14.59 -7.60
CA ARG A 349 2.99 -13.80 -7.06
C ARG A 349 2.95 -12.35 -7.53
N GLN A 350 2.62 -12.12 -8.79
CA GLN A 350 2.52 -10.76 -9.33
C GLN A 350 1.35 -9.99 -8.70
N ALA A 351 0.21 -10.65 -8.50
CA ALA A 351 -0.93 -10.08 -7.77
C ALA A 351 -0.55 -9.67 -6.34
N ALA A 352 0.10 -10.56 -5.58
CA ALA A 352 0.53 -10.26 -4.21
C ALA A 352 1.47 -9.05 -4.16
N PHE A 353 2.45 -9.00 -5.09
CA PHE A 353 3.40 -7.91 -5.19
C PHE A 353 2.74 -6.56 -5.54
N ALA A 354 1.86 -6.54 -6.54
CA ALA A 354 1.13 -5.34 -6.92
C ALA A 354 0.24 -4.82 -5.78
N PHE A 355 -0.39 -5.75 -5.04
CA PHE A 355 -1.31 -5.40 -3.96
C PHE A 355 -0.63 -4.66 -2.80
N GLU A 356 0.68 -4.86 -2.56
CA GLU A 356 1.42 -4.12 -1.53
C GLU A 356 1.30 -2.60 -1.65
N TYR A 357 1.17 -2.12 -2.89
CA TYR A 357 1.08 -0.69 -3.21
C TYR A 357 -0.36 -0.20 -3.35
N ALA A 358 -1.35 -1.11 -3.34
CA ALA A 358 -2.76 -0.81 -3.42
C ALA A 358 -3.38 -0.44 -2.07
N VAL A 359 -2.69 -0.72 -0.96
CA VAL A 359 -3.22 -0.53 0.40
C VAL A 359 -2.25 0.20 1.33
N ASN A 360 -2.82 0.92 2.30
CA ASN A 360 -2.07 1.70 3.28
C ASN A 360 -1.88 0.90 4.56
N THR A 361 -0.71 0.31 4.71
CA THR A 361 -0.36 -0.52 5.87
C THR A 361 0.53 0.19 6.88
N ARG A 362 0.73 1.51 6.72
CA ARG A 362 1.48 2.37 7.66
C ARG A 362 0.66 2.84 8.84
N ALA A 363 -0.63 3.08 8.63
CA ALA A 363 -1.56 3.42 9.69
C ALA A 363 -1.50 2.38 10.82
N ARG A 364 -1.71 2.81 12.06
CA ARG A 364 -1.78 1.89 13.20
C ARG A 364 -2.95 0.93 12.99
N VAL A 365 -2.65 -0.36 12.83
CA VAL A 365 -3.66 -1.40 12.60
C VAL A 365 -3.93 -2.16 13.89
N ASP A 366 -5.20 -2.24 14.29
CA ASP A 366 -5.61 -3.22 15.29
C ASP A 366 -5.79 -4.59 14.61
N HIS A 367 -4.78 -5.43 14.77
CA HIS A 367 -4.74 -6.75 14.14
C HIS A 367 -5.83 -7.71 14.65
N GLN A 368 -6.48 -7.44 15.79
CA GLN A 368 -7.51 -8.30 16.37
C GLN A 368 -8.75 -8.44 15.49
N HIS A 369 -9.11 -7.39 14.74
CA HIS A 369 -10.27 -7.40 13.84
C HIS A 369 -10.21 -8.50 12.76
N ALA A 370 -9.00 -8.96 12.38
CA ALA A 370 -8.79 -9.96 11.35
C ALA A 370 -8.16 -11.27 11.89
N ARG A 371 -8.20 -11.51 13.21
CA ARG A 371 -7.55 -12.67 13.83
C ARG A 371 -8.06 -14.02 13.30
N ALA A 372 -9.36 -14.09 12.99
CA ALA A 372 -10.00 -15.29 12.45
C ALA A 372 -9.47 -15.62 11.05
N LEU A 373 -9.31 -14.59 10.20
CA LEU A 373 -8.75 -14.76 8.86
C LEU A 373 -7.31 -15.28 8.90
N ARG A 374 -6.50 -14.76 9.84
CA ARG A 374 -5.14 -15.26 10.06
C ARG A 374 -5.14 -16.71 10.55
N GLY A 375 -6.03 -17.06 11.50
CA GLY A 375 -6.19 -18.44 11.96
C GLY A 375 -6.52 -19.38 10.81
N VAL A 376 -7.47 -19.01 9.95
CA VAL A 376 -7.83 -19.77 8.74
C VAL A 376 -6.62 -19.94 7.82
N LEU A 377 -5.88 -18.86 7.53
CA LEU A 377 -4.67 -18.91 6.71
C LEU A 377 -3.68 -19.97 7.21
N LYS A 378 -3.45 -20.05 8.53
CA LYS A 378 -2.54 -21.04 9.13
C LYS A 378 -3.01 -22.49 8.89
N THR A 379 -4.32 -22.72 8.85
CA THR A 379 -4.89 -24.06 8.59
C THR A 379 -4.98 -24.44 7.10
N MET A 380 -4.81 -23.50 6.17
CA MET A 380 -4.88 -23.80 4.73
C MET A 380 -3.74 -24.70 4.26
N ARG A 381 -2.56 -24.66 4.91
CA ARG A 381 -1.39 -25.47 4.52
C ARG A 381 -1.64 -26.98 4.59
N SER A 382 -2.50 -27.44 5.51
CA SER A 382 -2.86 -28.85 5.62
C SER A 382 -3.92 -29.31 4.61
N HIS A 383 -4.39 -28.41 3.75
CA HIS A 383 -5.45 -28.65 2.77
C HIS A 383 -4.99 -28.13 1.39
N PRO A 384 -4.25 -28.91 0.59
CA PRO A 384 -3.86 -28.48 -0.75
C PRO A 384 -5.11 -28.16 -1.58
N ALA A 385 -5.10 -27.05 -2.33
CA ALA A 385 -6.21 -26.68 -3.18
C ALA A 385 -6.10 -27.28 -4.58
N ASP A 386 -7.24 -27.68 -5.11
CA ASP A 386 -7.42 -27.86 -6.54
C ASP A 386 -7.74 -26.52 -7.22
N ASP A 387 -7.82 -26.54 -8.55
CA ASP A 387 -8.13 -25.34 -9.35
C ASP A 387 -9.48 -24.71 -8.97
N GLY A 388 -10.46 -25.51 -8.49
CA GLY A 388 -11.78 -25.02 -8.11
C GLY A 388 -11.77 -24.18 -6.84
N LEU A 389 -11.05 -24.66 -5.80
CA LEU A 389 -10.88 -23.90 -4.56
C LEU A 389 -10.07 -22.62 -4.78
N VAL A 390 -9.04 -22.67 -5.64
CA VAL A 390 -8.28 -21.47 -6.00
C VAL A 390 -9.15 -20.50 -6.81
N ALA A 391 -9.88 -20.96 -7.82
CA ALA A 391 -10.77 -20.12 -8.64
C ALA A 391 -11.81 -19.40 -7.78
N MET A 392 -12.46 -20.13 -6.86
CA MET A 392 -13.42 -19.57 -5.91
C MET A 392 -12.81 -18.48 -5.01
N LEU A 393 -11.62 -18.71 -4.47
CA LEU A 393 -10.95 -17.70 -3.63
C LEU A 393 -10.50 -16.49 -4.46
N VAL A 394 -9.99 -16.71 -5.66
CA VAL A 394 -9.55 -15.64 -6.56
C VAL A 394 -10.73 -14.79 -7.04
N ASP A 395 -11.91 -15.36 -7.27
CA ASP A 395 -13.14 -14.61 -7.56
C ASP A 395 -13.49 -13.63 -6.42
N ALA A 396 -13.46 -14.12 -5.17
CA ALA A 396 -13.62 -13.27 -3.99
C ALA A 396 -12.51 -12.20 -3.87
N ALA A 397 -11.28 -12.54 -4.22
CA ALA A 397 -10.14 -11.62 -4.19
C ALA A 397 -10.29 -10.49 -5.24
N ILE A 398 -10.73 -10.80 -6.45
CA ILE A 398 -11.04 -9.83 -7.52
C ILE A 398 -12.03 -8.79 -6.99
N LEU A 399 -13.06 -9.26 -6.29
CA LEU A 399 -14.08 -8.46 -5.63
C LEU A 399 -13.54 -7.45 -4.63
N ALA A 400 -12.68 -7.93 -3.73
CA ALA A 400 -12.04 -7.14 -2.70
C ALA A 400 -11.14 -6.07 -3.33
N VAL A 401 -10.38 -6.41 -4.37
CA VAL A 401 -9.49 -5.49 -5.07
C VAL A 401 -10.27 -4.42 -5.86
N ILE A 402 -11.41 -4.76 -6.46
CA ILE A 402 -12.30 -3.76 -7.10
C ILE A 402 -12.80 -2.76 -6.06
N ALA A 403 -13.19 -3.23 -4.86
CA ALA A 403 -13.63 -2.35 -3.78
C ALA A 403 -12.50 -1.46 -3.26
N VAL A 404 -11.28 -1.99 -3.12
CA VAL A 404 -10.07 -1.20 -2.80
C VAL A 404 -9.85 -0.11 -3.85
N ARG A 405 -9.86 -0.46 -5.13
CA ARG A 405 -9.66 0.51 -6.23
C ARG A 405 -10.69 1.63 -6.20
N ARG A 406 -11.97 1.30 -6.02
CA ARG A 406 -13.06 2.30 -5.93
C ARG A 406 -12.87 3.24 -4.74
N ARG A 407 -12.51 2.70 -3.57
CA ARG A 407 -12.22 3.51 -2.38
C ARG A 407 -11.01 4.42 -2.60
N SER A 408 -9.92 3.90 -3.14
CA SER A 408 -8.72 4.70 -3.44
C SER A 408 -9.00 5.81 -4.45
N ALA A 409 -9.86 5.57 -5.44
CA ALA A 409 -10.28 6.59 -6.40
C ALA A 409 -11.11 7.70 -5.73
N LEU A 410 -12.04 7.36 -4.83
CA LEU A 410 -12.78 8.33 -4.02
C LEU A 410 -11.87 9.17 -3.10
N GLN A 411 -10.71 8.64 -2.73
CA GLN A 411 -9.71 9.30 -1.90
C GLN A 411 -8.63 10.02 -2.72
N HIS A 412 -8.75 10.06 -4.06
CA HIS A 412 -7.76 10.65 -4.97
C HIS A 412 -6.33 10.08 -4.79
N HIS A 413 -6.23 8.77 -4.56
CA HIS A 413 -4.96 8.06 -4.40
C HIS A 413 -4.55 7.34 -5.69
N ASP A 414 -4.13 8.07 -6.72
CA ASP A 414 -3.87 7.52 -8.07
C ASP A 414 -2.87 6.36 -8.10
N GLN A 415 -1.83 6.42 -7.27
CA GLN A 415 -0.86 5.32 -7.18
C GLN A 415 -1.48 4.02 -6.64
N GLN A 416 -2.37 4.11 -5.66
CA GLN A 416 -3.09 2.94 -5.14
C GLN A 416 -4.10 2.42 -6.17
N VAL A 417 -4.76 3.32 -6.92
CA VAL A 417 -5.65 2.94 -8.02
C VAL A 417 -4.89 2.13 -9.08
N ALA A 418 -3.72 2.62 -9.51
CA ALA A 418 -2.87 1.93 -10.48
C ALA A 418 -2.39 0.56 -9.95
N ALA A 419 -1.96 0.49 -8.70
CA ALA A 419 -1.53 -0.75 -8.07
C ALA A 419 -2.68 -1.77 -7.91
N ALA A 420 -3.88 -1.31 -7.53
CA ALA A 420 -5.08 -2.15 -7.46
C ALA A 420 -5.48 -2.67 -8.85
N GLN A 421 -5.32 -1.85 -9.90
CA GLN A 421 -5.57 -2.26 -11.28
C GLN A 421 -4.57 -3.33 -11.74
N GLN A 422 -3.27 -3.17 -11.45
CA GLN A 422 -2.27 -4.22 -11.74
C GLN A 422 -2.57 -5.52 -10.99
N THR A 423 -2.95 -5.42 -9.70
CA THR A 423 -3.39 -6.58 -8.91
C THR A 423 -4.56 -7.29 -9.59
N LEU A 424 -5.57 -6.54 -10.03
CA LEU A 424 -6.76 -7.06 -10.68
C LEU A 424 -6.42 -7.81 -11.97
N LEU A 425 -5.50 -7.29 -12.80
CA LEU A 425 -5.08 -7.95 -14.04
C LEU A 425 -4.49 -9.34 -13.76
N HIS A 426 -3.59 -9.44 -12.79
CA HIS A 426 -2.98 -10.72 -12.42
C HIS A 426 -3.96 -11.70 -11.77
N LEU A 427 -4.87 -11.22 -10.91
CA LEU A 427 -5.92 -12.08 -10.36
C LEU A 427 -6.89 -12.58 -11.44
N GLN A 428 -7.24 -11.75 -12.42
CA GLN A 428 -8.08 -12.15 -13.54
C GLN A 428 -7.39 -13.16 -14.45
N ALA A 429 -6.08 -13.02 -14.68
CA ALA A 429 -5.29 -14.00 -15.41
C ALA A 429 -5.22 -15.35 -14.68
N ALA A 430 -4.96 -15.33 -13.36
CA ALA A 430 -4.98 -16.53 -12.53
C ALA A 430 -6.37 -17.20 -12.53
N TYR A 431 -7.44 -16.41 -12.43
CA TYR A 431 -8.81 -16.91 -12.51
C TYR A 431 -9.12 -17.57 -13.86
N GLY A 432 -8.74 -16.93 -14.97
CA GLY A 432 -8.94 -17.47 -16.31
C GLY A 432 -8.18 -18.78 -16.58
N GLN A 433 -7.11 -19.04 -15.85
CA GLN A 433 -6.39 -20.32 -15.88
C GLN A 433 -7.04 -21.38 -14.97
N ALA A 434 -7.52 -20.98 -13.79
CA ALA A 434 -8.03 -21.90 -12.77
C ALA A 434 -9.50 -22.33 -13.00
N ALA A 435 -10.38 -21.42 -13.42
CA ALA A 435 -11.82 -21.65 -13.47
C ALA A 435 -12.33 -22.63 -14.56
N PRO A 436 -11.78 -22.66 -15.80
CA PRO A 436 -12.43 -23.36 -16.92
C PRO A 436 -12.67 -24.85 -16.69
N VAL A 437 -11.67 -25.56 -16.16
CA VAL A 437 -11.74 -27.02 -15.99
C VAL A 437 -12.74 -27.41 -14.88
N PRO A 438 -12.67 -26.85 -13.66
CA PRO A 438 -13.69 -27.06 -12.64
C PRO A 438 -15.12 -26.73 -13.09
N LEU A 439 -15.34 -25.60 -13.78
CA LEU A 439 -16.66 -25.20 -14.25
C LEU A 439 -17.21 -26.17 -15.30
N SER A 440 -16.35 -26.64 -16.22
CA SER A 440 -16.74 -27.66 -17.21
C SER A 440 -17.15 -28.98 -16.53
N ARG A 441 -16.37 -29.45 -15.54
CA ARG A 441 -16.73 -30.66 -14.76
C ARG A 441 -18.04 -30.50 -13.98
N LEU A 442 -18.38 -29.29 -13.54
CA LEU A 442 -19.67 -29.02 -12.92
C LEU A 442 -20.80 -29.10 -13.95
N ALA A 443 -20.63 -28.45 -15.10
CA ALA A 443 -21.60 -28.46 -16.20
C ALA A 443 -21.90 -29.87 -16.72
N GLU A 444 -20.88 -30.75 -16.79
CA GLU A 444 -21.03 -32.16 -17.20
C GLU A 444 -22.02 -32.97 -16.34
N ARG A 445 -22.33 -32.52 -15.11
CA ARG A 445 -23.30 -33.20 -14.24
C ARG A 445 -24.74 -33.11 -14.75
N ASN A 446 -25.02 -32.14 -15.62
CA ASN A 446 -26.24 -31.96 -16.41
C ASN A 446 -27.56 -32.43 -15.72
N PRO A 447 -28.14 -31.61 -14.82
CA PRO A 447 -29.39 -31.96 -14.16
C PRO A 447 -30.58 -32.10 -15.15
N PRO A 448 -31.64 -32.85 -14.80
CA PRO A 448 -32.80 -33.03 -15.67
C PRO A 448 -33.43 -31.71 -16.16
N ALA A 449 -33.91 -31.68 -17.40
CA ALA A 449 -34.35 -30.46 -18.06
C ALA A 449 -35.52 -29.75 -17.36
N ASP A 450 -36.41 -30.51 -16.71
CA ASP A 450 -37.51 -29.98 -15.89
C ASP A 450 -36.99 -29.29 -14.62
N VAL A 451 -35.98 -29.88 -13.97
CA VAL A 451 -35.30 -29.31 -12.80
C VAL A 451 -34.56 -28.02 -13.18
N THR A 452 -33.82 -28.03 -14.29
CA THR A 452 -33.12 -26.84 -14.80
C THR A 452 -34.09 -25.70 -15.14
N ARG A 453 -35.25 -26.01 -15.74
CA ARG A 453 -36.30 -25.02 -16.00
C ARG A 453 -36.83 -24.38 -14.72
N ARG A 454 -37.06 -25.20 -13.68
CA ARG A 454 -37.48 -24.70 -12.36
C ARG A 454 -36.43 -23.77 -11.73
N TYR A 455 -35.14 -24.08 -11.87
CA TYR A 455 -34.08 -23.19 -11.39
C TYR A 455 -34.01 -21.88 -12.18
N ALA A 456 -34.28 -21.90 -13.49
CA ALA A 456 -34.37 -20.68 -14.28
C ALA A 456 -35.51 -19.77 -13.77
N ASP A 457 -36.65 -20.34 -13.38
CA ASP A 457 -37.76 -19.56 -12.82
C ASP A 457 -37.43 -19.00 -11.42
N HIS A 458 -36.74 -19.79 -10.58
CA HIS A 458 -36.21 -19.29 -9.31
C HIS A 458 -35.21 -18.14 -9.51
N LEU A 459 -34.34 -18.24 -10.52
CA LEU A 459 -33.37 -17.20 -10.87
C LEU A 459 -34.07 -15.92 -11.33
N ARG A 460 -35.07 -16.00 -12.23
CA ARG A 460 -35.87 -14.83 -12.65
C ARG A 460 -36.56 -14.13 -11.50
N THR A 461 -37.00 -14.90 -10.50
CA THR A 461 -37.63 -14.36 -9.30
C THR A 461 -36.61 -13.70 -8.37
N ALA A 462 -35.46 -14.33 -8.16
CA ALA A 462 -34.45 -13.85 -7.21
C ALA A 462 -33.60 -12.68 -7.76
N LEU A 463 -33.36 -12.65 -9.06
CA LEU A 463 -32.42 -11.75 -9.75
C LEU A 463 -32.99 -11.26 -11.09
N PRO A 464 -34.15 -10.56 -11.11
CA PRO A 464 -34.82 -10.19 -12.36
C PRO A 464 -33.94 -9.36 -13.29
N ALA A 465 -33.06 -8.51 -12.74
CA ALA A 465 -32.17 -7.64 -13.53
C ALA A 465 -31.05 -8.39 -14.27
N TYR A 466 -30.61 -9.56 -13.78
CA TYR A 466 -29.49 -10.32 -14.37
C TYR A 466 -29.90 -11.71 -14.88
N ALA A 467 -31.17 -12.11 -14.71
CA ALA A 467 -31.60 -13.47 -14.98
C ALA A 467 -31.35 -13.89 -16.44
N GLU A 468 -31.78 -13.07 -17.41
CA GLU A 468 -31.61 -13.43 -18.82
C GLU A 468 -30.13 -13.39 -19.26
N GLN A 469 -29.32 -12.53 -18.65
CA GLN A 469 -27.87 -12.55 -18.85
C GLN A 469 -27.27 -13.88 -18.35
N VAL A 470 -27.56 -14.25 -17.10
CA VAL A 470 -27.07 -15.48 -16.48
C VAL A 470 -27.51 -16.72 -17.25
N LEU A 471 -28.77 -16.75 -17.73
CA LEU A 471 -29.30 -17.87 -18.54
C LEU A 471 -28.65 -17.97 -19.92
N GLY A 472 -28.15 -16.85 -20.47
CA GLY A 472 -27.43 -16.82 -21.73
C GLY A 472 -25.94 -17.15 -21.63
N GLU A 473 -25.39 -17.28 -20.43
CA GLU A 473 -23.97 -17.55 -20.20
C GLU A 473 -23.65 -19.05 -20.23
N ALA A 474 -22.48 -19.41 -20.78
CA ALA A 474 -22.02 -20.80 -20.83
C ALA A 474 -21.88 -21.47 -19.45
N ALA A 475 -21.70 -20.67 -18.40
CA ALA A 475 -21.61 -21.15 -17.03
C ALA A 475 -22.98 -21.46 -16.38
N TRP A 476 -24.10 -21.24 -17.08
CA TRP A 476 -25.44 -21.59 -16.57
C TRP A 476 -25.54 -23.07 -16.20
N ASP A 477 -24.98 -23.97 -17.00
CA ASP A 477 -25.07 -25.41 -16.74
C ASP A 477 -24.32 -25.80 -15.46
N ALA A 478 -23.18 -25.14 -15.19
CA ALA A 478 -22.44 -25.30 -13.95
C ALA A 478 -23.25 -24.77 -12.74
N LEU A 479 -23.91 -23.62 -12.90
CA LEU A 479 -24.79 -23.03 -11.89
C LEU A 479 -25.98 -23.96 -11.56
N ALA A 480 -26.64 -24.50 -12.59
CA ALA A 480 -27.74 -25.45 -12.42
C ALA A 480 -27.27 -26.72 -11.70
N ALA A 481 -26.07 -27.22 -12.03
CA ALA A 481 -25.49 -28.40 -11.39
C ALA A 481 -25.18 -28.18 -9.90
N VAL A 482 -24.66 -27.00 -9.51
CA VAL A 482 -24.42 -26.71 -8.08
C VAL A 482 -25.71 -26.50 -7.31
N LEU A 483 -26.74 -25.92 -7.92
CA LEU A 483 -28.09 -25.84 -7.32
C LEU A 483 -28.69 -27.23 -7.10
N ALA A 484 -28.59 -28.13 -8.08
CA ALA A 484 -29.03 -29.51 -7.96
C ALA A 484 -28.25 -30.29 -6.89
N HIS A 485 -26.96 -30.01 -6.74
CA HIS A 485 -26.17 -30.60 -5.66
C HIS A 485 -26.63 -30.10 -4.28
N ALA A 486 -26.82 -28.79 -4.12
CA ALA A 486 -27.25 -28.20 -2.87
C ALA A 486 -28.69 -28.62 -2.48
N GLU A 487 -29.59 -28.75 -3.46
CA GLU A 487 -30.95 -29.26 -3.22
C GLU A 487 -30.93 -30.70 -2.70
N ARG A 488 -30.09 -31.56 -3.29
CA ARG A 488 -29.89 -32.94 -2.79
C ARG A 488 -29.31 -32.98 -1.38
N ALA A 489 -28.51 -31.99 -1.01
CA ALA A 489 -28.00 -31.81 0.35
C ALA A 489 -29.04 -31.20 1.32
N GLY A 490 -30.26 -30.91 0.86
CA GLY A 490 -31.38 -30.43 1.68
C GLY A 490 -31.53 -28.91 1.78
N HIS A 491 -30.79 -28.15 0.96
CA HIS A 491 -30.96 -26.71 0.85
C HIS A 491 -32.11 -26.34 -0.10
N ASP A 492 -32.68 -25.15 0.09
CA ASP A 492 -33.67 -24.58 -0.83
C ASP A 492 -32.96 -23.73 -1.91
N PRO A 493 -33.04 -24.11 -3.20
CA PRO A 493 -32.40 -23.38 -4.31
C PRO A 493 -32.82 -21.92 -4.42
N ALA A 494 -34.08 -21.58 -4.14
CA ALA A 494 -34.56 -20.20 -4.22
C ALA A 494 -33.95 -19.34 -3.12
N ILE A 495 -33.90 -19.86 -1.89
CA ILE A 495 -33.24 -19.18 -0.76
C ILE A 495 -31.74 -19.04 -1.02
N LEU A 496 -31.08 -20.07 -1.55
CA LEU A 496 -29.66 -20.01 -1.89
C LEU A 496 -29.36 -18.95 -2.94
N LEU A 497 -30.16 -18.86 -4.00
CA LEU A 497 -30.02 -17.82 -5.03
C LEU A 497 -30.17 -16.42 -4.42
N GLN A 498 -31.18 -16.21 -3.57
CA GLN A 498 -31.36 -14.93 -2.87
C GLN A 498 -30.18 -14.60 -1.95
N GLN A 499 -29.66 -15.59 -1.22
CA GLN A 499 -28.48 -15.40 -0.36
C GLN A 499 -27.21 -15.12 -1.17
N ALA A 500 -27.01 -15.81 -2.29
CA ALA A 500 -25.87 -15.62 -3.17
C ALA A 500 -25.92 -14.25 -3.88
N ALA A 501 -27.11 -13.83 -4.29
CA ALA A 501 -27.41 -12.50 -4.84
C ALA A 501 -27.16 -11.39 -3.81
N GLY A 502 -27.69 -11.55 -2.60
CA GLY A 502 -27.64 -10.55 -1.53
C GLY A 502 -26.24 -10.34 -0.92
N GLN A 503 -25.28 -11.21 -1.22
CA GLN A 503 -23.90 -11.04 -0.74
C GLN A 503 -23.17 -9.86 -1.40
N ARG A 504 -23.43 -9.59 -2.69
CA ARG A 504 -22.86 -8.41 -3.39
C ARG A 504 -23.53 -8.16 -4.75
N PRO A 505 -23.63 -6.90 -5.19
CA PRO A 505 -23.95 -6.54 -6.57
C PRO A 505 -23.14 -7.32 -7.62
N LEU A 506 -23.81 -7.71 -8.69
CA LEU A 506 -23.24 -8.45 -9.82
C LEU A 506 -22.75 -7.52 -10.95
N ASP A 507 -22.90 -6.19 -10.81
CA ASP A 507 -22.55 -5.18 -11.82
C ASP A 507 -21.08 -5.22 -12.27
N ASP A 508 -20.17 -5.60 -11.38
CA ASP A 508 -18.74 -5.69 -11.66
C ASP A 508 -18.31 -7.09 -12.15
N ALA A 509 -19.22 -8.06 -12.16
CA ALA A 509 -18.89 -9.43 -12.52
C ALA A 509 -18.69 -9.54 -14.03
N ARG A 510 -17.58 -10.16 -14.46
CA ARG A 510 -17.39 -10.52 -15.87
C ARG A 510 -18.41 -11.58 -16.33
N SER A 511 -18.79 -12.46 -15.41
CA SER A 511 -19.75 -13.55 -15.60
C SER A 511 -20.55 -13.75 -14.30
N PRO A 512 -21.72 -13.11 -14.17
CA PRO A 512 -22.65 -13.35 -13.06
C PRO A 512 -22.94 -14.83 -12.81
N ALA A 513 -23.04 -15.68 -13.85
CA ALA A 513 -23.29 -17.11 -13.68
C ALA A 513 -22.13 -17.82 -12.95
N GLU A 514 -20.88 -17.51 -13.28
CA GLU A 514 -19.71 -18.09 -12.60
C GLU A 514 -19.63 -17.65 -11.13
N VAL A 515 -19.84 -16.35 -10.86
CA VAL A 515 -19.86 -15.80 -9.50
C VAL A 515 -20.93 -16.50 -8.66
N LEU A 516 -22.14 -16.66 -9.22
CA LEU A 516 -23.23 -17.37 -8.55
C LEU A 516 -22.90 -18.85 -8.33
N THR A 517 -22.23 -19.49 -9.30
CA THR A 517 -21.80 -20.90 -9.19
C THR A 517 -20.91 -21.09 -7.97
N TRP A 518 -19.86 -20.28 -7.83
CA TRP A 518 -18.92 -20.38 -6.70
C TRP A 518 -19.59 -20.05 -5.36
N ARG A 519 -20.44 -19.03 -5.32
CA ARG A 519 -21.18 -18.65 -4.10
C ARG A 519 -22.13 -19.75 -3.65
N ILE A 520 -22.90 -20.34 -4.56
CA ILE A 520 -23.85 -21.40 -4.27
C ILE A 520 -23.12 -22.67 -3.86
N GLN A 521 -22.05 -23.05 -4.55
CA GLN A 521 -21.21 -24.18 -4.15
C GLN A 521 -20.76 -24.02 -2.69
N ARG A 522 -20.20 -22.86 -2.33
CA ARG A 522 -19.75 -22.59 -0.96
C ARG A 522 -20.90 -22.58 0.06
N LEU A 523 -22.05 -22.01 -0.28
CA LEU A 523 -23.22 -22.00 0.62
C LEU A 523 -23.77 -23.41 0.82
N GLY A 524 -23.75 -24.24 -0.23
CA GLY A 524 -24.19 -25.64 -0.20
C GLY A 524 -23.34 -26.54 0.70
N GLU A 525 -22.05 -26.23 0.86
CA GLU A 525 -21.14 -26.93 1.78
C GLU A 525 -21.45 -26.67 3.27
N ARG A 526 -22.30 -25.69 3.58
CA ARG A 526 -22.78 -25.47 4.95
C ARG A 526 -23.86 -26.49 5.30
N HIS A 527 -23.97 -26.83 6.58
CA HIS A 527 -25.06 -27.68 7.05
C HIS A 527 -26.42 -27.07 6.66
N ALA A 528 -27.25 -27.87 6.00
CA ALA A 528 -28.60 -27.46 5.65
C ALA A 528 -29.39 -27.08 6.92
N PRO A 529 -30.09 -25.93 6.93
CA PRO A 529 -30.81 -25.48 8.10
C PRO A 529 -31.90 -26.50 8.47
N SER A 530 -31.92 -26.90 9.74
CA SER A 530 -32.96 -27.79 10.27
C SER A 530 -34.36 -27.20 10.07
N PRO A 531 -35.43 -28.01 10.06
CA PRO A 531 -36.80 -27.49 9.94
C PRO A 531 -37.13 -26.38 10.96
N LEU A 532 -36.60 -26.50 12.18
CA LEU A 532 -36.71 -25.49 13.23
C LEU A 532 -35.94 -24.20 12.90
N ALA A 533 -34.72 -24.33 12.37
CA ALA A 533 -33.93 -23.18 11.92
C ALA A 533 -34.60 -22.45 10.73
N ARG A 534 -35.18 -23.19 9.78
CA ARG A 534 -35.97 -22.64 8.68
C ARG A 534 -37.21 -21.90 9.18
N ALA A 535 -37.95 -22.47 10.13
CA ALA A 535 -39.10 -21.82 10.75
C ALA A 535 -38.71 -20.57 11.56
N ALA A 536 -37.52 -20.53 12.16
CA ALA A 536 -37.00 -19.34 12.85
C ALA A 536 -36.54 -18.25 11.86
N GLN A 537 -35.90 -18.62 10.75
CA GLN A 537 -35.50 -17.71 9.68
C GLN A 537 -36.70 -17.10 8.95
N ALA A 538 -37.75 -17.90 8.68
CA ALA A 538 -39.01 -17.43 8.11
C ALA A 538 -39.73 -16.42 9.03
N ARG A 539 -39.73 -16.67 10.35
CA ARG A 539 -40.28 -15.74 11.35
C ARG A 539 -39.47 -14.45 11.46
N SER A 540 -38.14 -14.54 11.39
CA SER A 540 -37.25 -13.37 11.46
C SER A 540 -37.33 -12.50 10.21
N SER A 541 -37.45 -13.12 9.03
CA SER A 541 -37.66 -12.39 7.77
C SER A 541 -39.02 -11.73 7.73
N ALA A 542 -40.10 -12.41 8.13
CA ALA A 542 -41.44 -11.83 8.25
C ALA A 542 -41.51 -10.67 9.26
N ALA A 543 -40.81 -10.77 10.39
CA ALA A 543 -40.72 -9.67 11.36
C ALA A 543 -39.98 -8.44 10.79
N ARG A 544 -38.97 -8.66 9.95
CA ARG A 544 -38.18 -7.60 9.31
C ARG A 544 -38.93 -6.91 8.16
N THR A 545 -39.83 -7.61 7.47
CA THR A 545 -40.76 -7.01 6.50
C THR A 545 -41.95 -6.29 7.17
N GLN A 546 -42.33 -6.67 8.39
CA GLN A 546 -43.36 -5.97 9.17
C GLN A 546 -42.85 -4.72 9.89
N SER A 547 -41.53 -4.57 10.07
CA SER A 547 -40.91 -3.34 10.56
C SER A 547 -40.56 -2.38 9.42
N THR A 548 -41.57 -1.83 8.74
CA THR A 548 -41.39 -0.54 8.05
C THR A 548 -41.12 0.55 9.09
N PRO A 549 -40.17 1.48 8.87
CA PRO A 549 -39.99 2.60 9.78
C PRO A 549 -41.24 3.47 9.70
N LYS A 550 -42.03 3.49 10.78
CA LYS A 550 -43.08 4.48 10.98
C LYS A 550 -42.40 5.85 10.93
N ALA A 551 -42.81 6.68 9.98
CA ALA A 551 -42.32 8.04 9.83
C ALA A 551 -42.30 8.73 11.20
N ALA A 552 -41.15 9.30 11.55
CA ALA A 552 -40.99 10.07 12.77
C ALA A 552 -41.93 11.28 12.74
N GLU A 553 -43.00 11.20 13.51
CA GLU A 553 -43.78 12.36 13.90
C GLU A 553 -42.86 13.25 14.74
N GLN A 554 -42.63 14.46 14.25
CA GLN A 554 -41.78 15.47 14.88
C GLN A 554 -42.40 15.88 16.22
N THR A 555 -41.80 15.43 17.32
CA THR A 555 -42.06 15.98 18.65
C THR A 555 -41.37 17.34 18.75
N PRO A 556 -42.08 18.44 19.10
CA PRO A 556 -41.46 19.75 19.25
C PRO A 556 -40.51 19.78 20.47
N PRO A 557 -39.46 20.62 20.44
CA PRO A 557 -38.43 20.61 21.47
C PRO A 557 -38.97 21.16 22.79
N ALA A 558 -38.78 20.39 23.86
CA ALA A 558 -39.00 20.84 25.23
C ALA A 558 -37.89 21.82 25.65
N VAL A 559 -38.30 23.01 26.05
CA VAL A 559 -37.45 24.06 26.63
C VAL A 559 -37.00 23.62 28.03
N THR A 560 -35.69 23.48 28.24
CA THR A 560 -35.08 23.34 29.55
C THR A 560 -34.81 24.73 30.17
N PRO A 561 -35.17 24.97 31.45
CA PRO A 561 -34.87 26.23 32.13
C PRO A 561 -33.42 26.24 32.67
N PRO A 562 -32.81 27.42 32.90
CA PRO A 562 -31.43 27.51 33.33
C PRO A 562 -31.30 27.23 34.84
N THR A 563 -30.40 26.32 35.19
CA THR A 563 -29.96 26.09 36.58
C THR A 563 -29.03 27.21 37.03
N SER A 564 -29.53 28.01 37.97
CA SER A 564 -28.79 28.93 38.84
C SER A 564 -27.75 28.20 39.69
N GLY A 565 -26.48 28.58 39.54
CA GLY A 565 -25.39 28.15 40.43
C GLY A 565 -25.30 29.05 41.69
N PRO A 566 -25.03 28.50 42.88
CA PRO A 566 -24.82 29.32 44.06
C PRO A 566 -23.34 29.74 44.15
N HIS A 567 -23.16 31.06 44.10
CA HIS A 567 -22.00 31.76 44.63
C HIS A 567 -22.00 31.72 46.17
N ARG A 568 -20.83 31.47 46.78
CA ARG A 568 -20.10 32.30 47.80
C ARG A 568 -19.31 31.42 48.79
N SER A 569 -17.97 31.50 48.81
CA SER A 569 -17.07 32.50 49.46
C SER A 569 -16.47 31.98 50.77
N ARG A 570 -15.14 31.84 50.82
CA ARG A 570 -14.20 32.78 51.46
C ARG A 570 -12.78 32.44 51.06
#